data_AF-A0AA38G350-F1
#
_entry.id   AF-A0AA38G350-F1
#
_cell.length_a   1.000
_cell.length_b   1.000
_cell.length_c   1.000
_cell.angle_alpha   90.00
_cell.angle_beta   90.00
_cell.angle_gamma   90.00
#
_symmetry.space_group_name_H-M   'P 1'
#
loop_
_entity.id
_entity.type
_entity.pdbx_description
1 polymer ?
#
loop_
_entity_poly.entity_id
_entity_poly.type
_entity_poly.pdbx_seq_one_letter_code
_entity_poly.pdbx_strand_id
1 'polypeptide(L)'
;GKHVHTRIIRTRFRSQVFVSNALDYVVIEKILRTQPQVGKLFLVIKANDSEAALHRLKKEIICSELFRCLRDIYGDHYEEFVWSKLVPVAGDVSLDNLGIQADVAEKLADYVDIILNSVANTSFDA
;
A
#
# COMPACT_ATOMS: atom_id res chain seq x y z
N GLY A 1 -9.61 21.58 15.78
CA GLY A 1 -9.71 20.17 15.34
C GLY A 1 -8.81 19.98 14.15
N LYS A 2 -7.86 19.05 14.21
CA LYS A 2 -6.90 18.83 13.12
C LYS A 2 -7.62 18.09 11.98
N HIS A 3 -7.82 18.78 10.86
CA HIS A 3 -8.35 18.18 9.63
C HIS A 3 -7.20 17.47 8.91
N VAL A 4 -7.32 16.15 8.74
CA VAL A 4 -6.48 15.39 7.81
C VAL A 4 -7.03 15.66 6.41
N HIS A 5 -6.27 16.40 5.60
CA HIS A 5 -6.69 16.72 4.25
C HIS A 5 -6.14 15.67 3.27
N THR A 6 -6.86 14.56 3.12
CA THR A 6 -6.58 13.58 2.06
C THR A 6 -7.01 14.18 0.72
N ARG A 7 -6.04 14.54 -0.14
CA ARG A 7 -6.33 14.94 -1.53
C ARG A 7 -6.50 13.69 -2.38
N ILE A 8 -7.74 13.31 -2.67
CA ILE A 8 -8.06 12.34 -3.72
C ILE A 8 -8.19 13.11 -5.03
N ILE A 9 -7.19 13.02 -5.91
CA ILE A 9 -7.27 13.57 -7.26
C ILE A 9 -8.11 12.60 -8.10
N ARG A 10 -9.32 13.03 -8.49
CA ARG A 10 -10.30 12.24 -9.25
C ARG A 10 -9.87 12.13 -10.72
N THR A 11 -9.48 10.93 -11.20
CA THR A 11 -9.56 10.56 -12.64
C THR A 11 -9.67 9.03 -12.79
N ARG A 12 -10.33 8.57 -13.87
CA ARG A 12 -10.63 7.16 -14.21
C ARG A 12 -9.50 6.17 -13.84
N PHE A 13 -9.83 5.20 -12.98
CA PHE A 13 -8.98 4.08 -12.60
C PHE A 13 -8.70 3.16 -13.80
N ARG A 14 -7.57 3.37 -14.46
CA ARG A 14 -6.72 2.24 -14.85
C ARG A 14 -5.71 2.08 -13.71
N SER A 15 -5.35 0.85 -13.45
CA SER A 15 -4.93 0.41 -12.14
C SER A 15 -3.49 0.81 -11.87
N GLN A 16 -3.20 1.50 -10.75
CA GLN A 16 -2.09 1.24 -9.83
C GLN A 16 -1.95 2.32 -8.76
N VAL A 17 -1.78 1.90 -7.50
CA VAL A 17 -1.74 2.79 -6.33
C VAL A 17 -0.45 2.53 -5.55
N PHE A 18 0.33 3.57 -5.30
CA PHE A 18 1.47 3.54 -4.38
C PHE A 18 1.03 3.91 -2.96
N VAL A 19 1.49 3.19 -1.93
CA VAL A 19 1.07 3.43 -0.54
C VAL A 19 2.28 3.32 0.40
N SER A 20 2.42 4.22 1.39
CA SER A 20 3.71 4.56 2.01
C SER A 20 3.79 4.44 3.55
N ASN A 21 2.70 4.19 4.29
CA ASN A 21 2.79 3.95 5.75
C ASN A 21 1.72 3.01 6.37
N ALA A 22 1.60 2.98 7.69
CA ALA A 22 0.70 2.07 8.41
C ALA A 22 -0.77 2.55 8.47
N LEU A 23 -1.02 3.87 8.44
CA LEU A 23 -2.38 4.45 8.39
C LEU A 23 -3.08 4.14 7.06
N ASP A 24 -2.26 3.87 6.08
CA ASP A 24 -2.52 3.57 4.70
C ASP A 24 -3.08 2.14 4.49
N TYR A 25 -2.81 1.19 5.39
CA TYR A 25 -3.39 -0.16 5.32
C TYR A 25 -4.92 -0.16 5.48
N VAL A 26 -5.47 0.81 6.23
CA VAL A 26 -6.93 0.97 6.37
C VAL A 26 -7.55 1.38 5.03
N VAL A 27 -6.87 2.25 4.30
CA VAL A 27 -7.30 2.68 2.96
C VAL A 27 -7.18 1.52 1.97
N ILE A 28 -6.10 0.73 2.04
CA ILE A 28 -5.92 -0.47 1.23
C ILE A 28 -7.05 -1.47 1.48
N GLU A 29 -7.34 -1.80 2.75
CA GLU A 29 -8.46 -2.68 3.11
C GLU A 29 -9.76 -2.17 2.49
N LYS A 30 -10.03 -0.87 2.63
CA LYS A 30 -11.25 -0.25 2.11
C LYS A 30 -11.33 -0.33 0.59
N ILE A 31 -10.24 -0.06 -0.13
CA ILE A 31 -10.16 -0.18 -1.59
C ILE A 31 -10.42 -1.63 -2.00
N LEU A 32 -9.70 -2.59 -1.41
CA LEU A 32 -9.84 -4.01 -1.74
C LEU A 32 -11.26 -4.53 -1.49
N ARG A 33 -11.93 -4.02 -0.44
CA ARG A 33 -13.29 -4.43 -0.08
C ARG A 33 -14.37 -3.77 -0.93
N THR A 34 -14.18 -2.52 -1.36
CA THR A 34 -15.22 -1.75 -2.08
C THR A 34 -14.99 -1.68 -3.60
N GLN A 35 -13.78 -1.98 -4.05
CA GLN A 35 -13.36 -1.96 -5.45
C GLN A 35 -12.45 -3.16 -5.76
N PRO A 36 -12.95 -4.40 -5.64
CA PRO A 36 -12.13 -5.61 -5.83
C PRO A 36 -11.56 -5.78 -7.25
N GLN A 37 -12.10 -5.06 -8.23
CA GLN A 37 -11.59 -4.98 -9.60
C GLN A 37 -10.35 -4.09 -9.76
N VAL A 38 -9.92 -3.41 -8.70
CA VAL A 38 -8.64 -2.68 -8.72
C VAL A 38 -7.52 -3.62 -9.15
N GLY A 39 -6.58 -3.14 -9.95
CA GLY A 39 -5.39 -3.92 -10.28
C GLY A 39 -4.40 -3.94 -9.12
N LYS A 40 -3.11 -3.96 -9.44
CA LYS A 40 -2.06 -4.08 -8.43
C LYS A 40 -1.87 -2.78 -7.65
N LEU A 41 -1.66 -2.91 -6.34
CA LEU A 41 -1.27 -1.86 -5.42
C LEU A 41 0.19 -2.11 -5.04
N PHE A 42 1.07 -1.16 -5.33
CA PHE A 42 2.49 -1.24 -5.04
C PHE A 42 2.76 -0.58 -3.70
N LEU A 43 3.30 -1.33 -2.76
CA LEU A 43 3.44 -0.89 -1.38
C LEU A 43 4.91 -0.71 -1.09
N VAL A 44 5.37 0.53 -0.86
CA VAL A 44 6.74 0.69 -0.37
C VAL A 44 6.79 0.39 1.10
N ILE A 45 7.60 -0.61 1.41
CA ILE A 45 7.76 -1.16 2.74
C ILE A 45 9.21 -0.95 3.15
N LYS A 46 9.39 -0.36 4.34
CA LYS A 46 10.70 -0.21 4.97
C LYS A 46 11.36 -1.57 5.19
N ALA A 47 12.29 -1.89 4.30
CA ALA A 47 12.99 -3.17 4.19
C ALA A 47 14.29 -3.02 3.40
N ASN A 48 15.24 -3.92 3.64
CA ASN A 48 16.55 -3.91 2.97
C ASN A 48 16.50 -4.52 1.57
N ASP A 49 15.56 -5.43 1.33
CA ASP A 49 15.39 -6.17 0.09
C ASP A 49 13.94 -6.65 -0.08
N SER A 50 13.65 -7.23 -1.25
CA SER A 50 12.30 -7.70 -1.62
C SER A 50 11.79 -8.83 -0.71
N GLU A 51 12.66 -9.70 -0.21
CA GLU A 51 12.28 -10.80 0.69
C GLU A 51 11.84 -10.26 2.05
N ALA A 52 12.60 -9.31 2.59
CA ALA A 52 12.26 -8.61 3.82
C ALA A 52 10.94 -7.80 3.66
N ALA A 53 10.74 -7.16 2.51
CA ALA A 53 9.49 -6.45 2.21
C ALA A 53 8.29 -7.41 2.15
N LEU A 54 8.45 -8.56 1.49
CA LEU A 54 7.43 -9.61 1.40
C LEU A 54 7.08 -10.19 2.77
N HIS A 55 8.11 -10.52 3.58
CA HIS A 55 7.92 -11.02 4.93
C HIS A 55 7.14 -10.03 5.79
N ARG A 56 7.50 -8.74 5.70
CA ARG A 56 6.83 -7.67 6.44
C ARG A 56 5.38 -7.47 5.99
N LEU A 57 5.11 -7.49 4.68
CA LEU A 57 3.75 -7.45 4.14
C LEU A 57 2.88 -8.60 4.68
N LYS A 58 3.42 -9.83 4.67
CA LYS A 58 2.73 -11.01 5.21
C LYS A 58 2.39 -10.81 6.69
N LYS A 59 3.37 -10.35 7.49
CA LYS A 59 3.18 -10.11 8.92
C LYS A 59 2.15 -9.01 9.21
N GLU A 60 2.19 -7.90 8.48
CA GLU A 60 1.41 -6.70 8.76
C GLU A 60 0.00 -6.72 8.15
N ILE A 61 -0.24 -7.49 7.09
CA ILE A 61 -1.54 -7.55 6.39
C ILE A 61 -2.17 -8.94 6.50
N ILE A 62 -1.48 -9.98 6.02
CA ILE A 62 -2.08 -11.32 5.90
C ILE A 62 -2.47 -11.86 7.29
N CYS A 63 -1.70 -11.56 8.32
CA CYS A 63 -1.98 -11.98 9.71
C CYS A 63 -2.73 -10.94 10.54
N SER A 64 -3.15 -9.81 9.97
CA SER A 64 -3.70 -8.67 10.71
C SER A 64 -5.22 -8.73 10.88
N GLU A 65 -5.70 -8.36 12.06
CA GLU A 65 -7.14 -8.17 12.35
C GLU A 65 -7.77 -7.06 11.50
N LEU A 66 -6.97 -6.11 11.00
CA LEU A 66 -7.45 -5.04 10.12
C LEU A 66 -8.13 -5.61 8.86
N PHE A 67 -7.63 -6.72 8.34
CA PHE A 67 -8.13 -7.35 7.12
C PHE A 67 -9.15 -8.46 7.40
N ARG A 68 -9.66 -8.59 8.64
CA ARG A 68 -10.64 -9.62 8.99
C ARG A 68 -11.88 -9.57 8.11
N CYS A 69 -12.40 -8.38 7.80
CA CYS A 69 -13.55 -8.25 6.90
C CYS A 69 -13.30 -8.85 5.52
N LEU A 70 -12.10 -8.67 4.96
CA LEU A 70 -11.73 -9.31 3.69
C LEU A 70 -11.62 -10.83 3.85
N ARG A 71 -11.10 -11.30 4.98
CA ARG A 71 -11.05 -12.74 5.29
C ARG A 71 -12.45 -13.36 5.36
N ASP A 72 -13.40 -12.67 5.98
CA ASP A 72 -14.79 -13.13 6.07
C ASP A 72 -15.48 -13.13 4.69
N ILE A 73 -15.13 -12.19 3.79
CA ILE A 73 -15.70 -12.10 2.44
C ILE A 73 -15.13 -13.19 1.51
N TYR A 74 -13.82 -13.42 1.54
CA TYR A 74 -13.13 -14.29 0.58
C TYR A 74 -12.87 -15.70 1.11
N GLY A 75 -13.01 -15.95 2.42
CA GLY A 75 -12.78 -17.25 3.04
C GLY A 75 -11.40 -17.83 2.69
N ASP A 76 -11.39 -19.06 2.18
CA ASP A 76 -10.17 -19.78 1.80
C ASP A 76 -9.38 -19.09 0.67
N HIS A 77 -10.03 -18.24 -0.13
CA HIS A 77 -9.38 -17.46 -1.20
C HIS A 77 -8.78 -16.13 -0.72
N TYR A 78 -8.85 -15.82 0.57
CA TYR A 78 -8.38 -14.54 1.11
C TYR A 78 -6.91 -14.24 0.78
N GLU A 79 -6.01 -15.19 1.06
CA GLU A 79 -4.58 -14.98 0.80
C GLU A 79 -4.30 -14.85 -0.70
N GLU A 80 -4.89 -15.71 -1.52
CA GLU A 80 -4.79 -15.65 -2.98
C GLU A 80 -5.27 -14.30 -3.51
N PHE A 81 -6.42 -13.82 -3.05
CA PHE A 81 -6.95 -12.52 -3.41
C PHE A 81 -5.99 -11.40 -3.03
N VAL A 82 -5.52 -11.35 -1.78
CA VAL A 82 -4.59 -10.30 -1.34
C VAL A 82 -3.28 -10.33 -2.14
N TRP A 83 -2.70 -11.51 -2.37
CA TRP A 83 -1.47 -11.65 -3.16
C TRP A 83 -1.64 -11.32 -4.64
N SER A 84 -2.85 -11.47 -5.18
CA SER A 84 -3.15 -11.02 -6.55
C SER A 84 -3.16 -9.49 -6.68
N LYS A 85 -3.35 -8.77 -5.57
CA LYS A 85 -3.51 -7.31 -5.53
C LYS A 85 -2.30 -6.57 -4.98
N LEU A 86 -1.62 -7.08 -3.96
CA LEU A 86 -0.58 -6.35 -3.25
C LEU A 86 0.81 -6.77 -3.72
N VAL A 87 1.62 -5.79 -4.12
CA VAL A 87 3.02 -5.98 -4.52
C VAL A 87 3.91 -5.19 -3.58
N PRO A 88 4.69 -5.85 -2.70
CA PRO A 88 5.64 -5.15 -1.85
C PRO A 88 6.83 -4.68 -2.68
N VAL A 89 7.29 -3.46 -2.42
CA VAL A 89 8.48 -2.84 -2.98
C VAL A 89 9.39 -2.45 -1.81
N ALA A 90 10.61 -2.93 -1.80
CA ALA A 90 11.59 -2.51 -0.79
C ALA A 90 11.96 -1.04 -1.03
N GLY A 91 11.89 -0.24 0.02
CA GLY A 91 12.28 1.17 0.00
C GLY A 91 12.15 1.79 1.37
N ASP A 92 12.42 3.08 1.50
CA ASP A 92 12.21 3.84 2.73
C ASP A 92 11.72 5.24 2.35
N VAL A 93 10.48 5.52 2.73
CA VAL A 93 9.77 6.76 2.37
C VAL A 93 10.39 8.00 3.03
N SER A 94 11.26 7.81 4.02
CA SER A 94 12.07 8.88 4.62
C SER A 94 13.30 9.25 3.79
N LEU A 95 13.62 8.48 2.74
CA LEU A 95 14.73 8.72 1.84
C LEU A 95 14.25 9.33 0.50
N ASP A 96 15.17 10.00 -0.17
CA ASP A 96 14.96 10.47 -1.55
C ASP A 96 14.58 9.31 -2.46
N ASN A 97 13.71 9.60 -3.44
CA ASN A 97 13.12 8.61 -4.35
C ASN A 97 12.49 7.41 -3.61
N LEU A 98 11.99 7.63 -2.39
CA LEU A 98 11.32 6.63 -1.56
C LEU A 98 12.24 5.45 -1.20
N GLY A 99 13.56 5.63 -1.30
CA GLY A 99 14.56 4.59 -1.08
C GLY A 99 14.47 3.41 -2.06
N ILE A 100 13.74 3.56 -3.17
CA ILE A 100 13.57 2.52 -4.18
C ILE A 100 14.80 2.50 -5.10
N GLN A 101 15.26 1.31 -5.50
CA GLN A 101 16.31 1.16 -6.50
C GLN A 101 15.89 1.79 -7.84
N ALA A 102 16.82 2.44 -8.53
CA ALA A 102 16.51 3.23 -9.72
C ALA A 102 15.84 2.42 -10.84
N ASP A 103 16.29 1.18 -11.06
CA ASP A 103 15.71 0.28 -12.07
C ASP A 103 14.28 -0.17 -11.73
N VAL A 104 13.97 -0.31 -10.44
CA VAL A 104 12.62 -0.60 -9.94
C VAL A 104 11.75 0.64 -10.07
N ALA A 105 12.27 1.82 -9.72
CA ALA A 105 11.54 3.09 -9.84
C ALA A 105 11.19 3.40 -11.30
N GLU A 106 12.11 3.19 -12.23
CA GLU A 106 11.89 3.36 -13.67
C GLU A 106 10.77 2.43 -14.16
N LYS A 107 10.82 1.14 -13.80
CA LYS A 107 9.74 0.21 -14.11
C LYS A 107 8.41 0.69 -13.53
N LEU A 108 8.37 1.11 -12.27
CA LEU A 108 7.14 1.57 -11.63
C LEU A 108 6.56 2.83 -12.29
N ALA A 109 7.40 3.72 -12.82
CA ALA A 109 6.96 4.94 -13.49
C ALA A 109 6.10 4.66 -14.73
N ASP A 110 6.33 3.54 -15.41
CA ASP A 110 5.54 3.13 -16.59
C ASP A 110 4.16 2.58 -16.23
N TYR A 111 3.97 2.17 -14.97
CA TYR A 111 2.76 1.45 -14.56
C TYR A 111 1.91 2.20 -13.52
N VAL A 112 2.47 3.11 -12.72
CA VAL A 112 1.75 3.72 -11.58
C VAL A 112 0.98 4.98 -11.99
N ASP A 113 -0.35 4.90 -11.94
CA ASP A 113 -1.25 6.02 -12.22
C ASP A 113 -1.41 7.00 -11.04
N ILE A 114 -1.31 6.52 -9.79
CA ILE A 114 -1.61 7.31 -8.58
C ILE A 114 -0.63 6.98 -7.45
N ILE A 115 -0.05 8.02 -6.85
CA ILE A 115 0.75 7.93 -5.62
C ILE A 115 -0.08 8.42 -4.43
N LEU A 116 -0.42 7.53 -3.50
CA LEU A 116 -0.94 7.91 -2.19
C LEU A 116 0.23 8.00 -1.22
N ASN A 117 0.77 9.21 -1.07
CA ASN A 117 1.73 9.49 -0.01
C ASN A 117 0.98 10.13 1.16
N SER A 118 0.57 9.32 2.13
CA SER A 118 -0.05 9.82 3.36
C SER A 118 1.02 10.37 4.29
N VAL A 119 1.54 11.57 4.01
CA VAL A 119 2.38 12.28 4.99
C VAL A 119 1.46 12.83 6.09
N ALA A 120 1.21 12.02 7.11
CA ALA A 120 0.69 12.51 8.38
C ALA A 120 1.89 12.99 9.20
N ASN A 121 2.19 14.29 9.17
CA ASN A 121 2.99 14.92 10.23
C ASN A 121 2.19 14.84 11.53
N THR A 122 2.34 13.75 12.27
CA THR A 122 2.02 13.75 13.70
C THR A 122 3.33 13.97 14.45
N SER A 123 3.74 15.24 14.59
CA SER A 123 4.46 15.59 15.81
C SER A 123 3.47 15.41 16.96
N PHE A 124 3.72 14.40 17.78
CA PHE A 124 3.30 14.46 19.17
C PHE A 124 4.43 15.19 19.89
N ASP A 125 4.41 16.51 19.81
CA ASP A 125 5.11 17.30 20.80
C ASP A 125 4.34 17.09 22.11
N ALA A 126 5.03 16.48 23.07
CA ALA A 126 4.58 16.32 24.45
C ALA A 126 4.78 17.62 25.23
#